data_AF-E3EH45-F1
#
_entry.id   AF-E3EH45-F1
#
_cell.length_a   1.000
_cell.length_b   1.000
_cell.length_c   1.000
_cell.angle_alpha   90.00
_cell.angle_beta   90.00
_cell.angle_gamma   90.00
#
_symmetry.space_group_name_H-M   'P 1'
#
loop_
_entity.id
_entity.type
_entity.pdbx_description
1 polymer ?
#
loop_
_entity_poly.entity_id
_entity_poly.type
_entity_poly.pdbx_seq_one_letter_code
_entity_poly.pdbx_strand_id
1 'polypeptide(L)'
;MSYHELAVERIKNIDAKQYIGVSNKRYSEFRSRGEYEVDARLIAEYYRRVGAYLQFISKEVTSIYAGMDMLIGYKMVDNEWDELLVKCPNFVEIDCMLMKLISIHYLRWCTLLDNSNNIALQFLDIYEPMIILFERGGGRISTHHHELVGGFGAFSRSIDAKRGDKKPIDISDNALKTIIEEIELAEAYLVEHKKGNLTEKYCIRCGNRLIIHYNNKFGQQWYKIKCETKDCFDNNFS
;
A
#
# COMPACT_ATOMS: atom_id res chain seq x y z
N MET A 1 9.56 -23.05 12.52
CA MET A 1 8.73 -21.90 12.94
C MET A 1 7.56 -21.84 11.99
N SER A 2 6.35 -21.84 12.53
CA SER A 2 5.08 -21.80 11.82
C SER A 2 4.84 -20.45 11.13
N TYR A 3 3.91 -20.39 10.18
CA TYR A 3 3.48 -19.14 9.56
C TYR A 3 2.94 -18.18 10.62
N HIS A 4 2.15 -18.69 11.57
CA HIS A 4 1.57 -17.87 12.62
C HIS A 4 2.64 -17.29 13.57
N GLU A 5 3.63 -18.07 13.98
CA GLU A 5 4.74 -17.58 14.83
C GLU A 5 5.51 -16.44 14.15
N LEU A 6 5.87 -16.61 12.87
CA LEU A 6 6.50 -15.57 12.06
C LEU A 6 5.63 -14.31 11.94
N ALA A 7 4.34 -14.49 11.72
CA ALA A 7 3.39 -13.39 11.60
C ALA A 7 3.26 -12.59 12.90
N VAL A 8 3.22 -13.25 14.05
CA VAL A 8 3.23 -12.59 15.37
C VAL A 8 4.50 -11.77 15.56
N GLU A 9 5.67 -12.29 15.21
CA GLU A 9 6.93 -11.54 15.30
C GLU A 9 6.92 -10.29 14.42
N ARG A 10 6.46 -10.41 13.17
CA ARG A 10 6.33 -9.27 12.26
C ARG A 10 5.43 -8.18 12.83
N ILE A 11 4.23 -8.55 13.30
CA ILE A 11 3.27 -7.59 13.88
C ILE A 11 3.85 -6.90 15.13
N LYS A 12 4.55 -7.63 16.00
CA LYS A 12 5.22 -7.05 17.18
C LYS A 12 6.32 -6.06 16.81
N ASN A 13 7.00 -6.27 15.69
CA ASN A 13 8.11 -5.43 15.24
C ASN A 13 7.66 -4.16 14.51
N ILE A 14 6.36 -4.00 14.22
CA ILE A 14 5.83 -2.75 13.65
C ILE A 14 5.98 -1.62 14.68
N ASP A 15 6.67 -0.55 14.27
CA ASP A 15 6.89 0.64 15.10
C ASP A 15 5.61 1.47 15.24
N ALA A 16 4.87 1.21 16.31
CA ALA A 16 3.63 1.92 16.64
C ALA A 16 3.81 3.43 16.72
N LYS A 17 5.00 3.94 17.06
CA LYS A 17 5.27 5.39 17.20
C LYS A 17 5.06 6.15 15.89
N GLN A 18 5.21 5.47 14.75
CA GLN A 18 4.97 6.04 13.43
C GLN A 18 3.48 6.33 13.18
N TYR A 19 2.58 5.70 13.95
CA TYR A 19 1.14 5.77 13.77
C TYR A 19 0.43 6.65 14.82
N ILE A 20 1.10 6.96 15.94
CA ILE A 20 0.52 7.79 17.00
C ILE A 20 0.29 9.21 16.47
N GLY A 21 -0.98 9.64 16.48
CA GLY A 21 -1.39 10.97 16.02
C GLY A 21 -1.19 11.22 14.52
N VAL A 22 -0.94 10.19 13.71
CA VAL A 22 -0.68 10.31 12.26
C VAL A 22 -1.86 10.91 11.49
N SER A 23 -3.09 10.76 12.01
CA SER A 23 -4.31 11.37 11.48
C SER A 23 -4.22 12.90 11.43
N ASN A 24 -3.53 13.51 12.40
CA ASN A 24 -3.38 14.95 12.58
C ASN A 24 -2.17 15.56 11.83
N LYS A 25 -1.28 14.73 11.29
CA LYS A 25 -0.08 15.18 10.55
C LYS A 25 -0.38 15.25 9.06
N ARG A 26 0.18 16.23 8.34
CA ARG A 26 0.21 16.16 6.86
C ARG A 26 1.15 15.03 6.45
N TYR A 27 0.83 14.35 5.35
CA TYR A 27 1.64 13.21 4.88
C TYR A 27 3.11 13.59 4.63
N SER A 28 3.32 14.79 4.09
CA SER A 28 4.64 15.37 3.84
C SER A 28 5.47 15.66 5.10
N GLU A 29 4.88 15.62 6.29
CA GLU A 29 5.61 15.86 7.55
C GLU A 29 6.44 14.65 7.98
N PHE A 30 6.15 13.46 7.45
CA PHE A 30 6.81 12.22 7.90
C PHE A 30 7.10 11.22 6.77
N ARG A 31 6.71 11.52 5.53
CA ARG A 31 6.99 10.69 4.34
C ARG A 31 7.40 11.58 3.17
N SER A 32 8.42 11.14 2.44
CA SER A 32 8.78 11.68 1.13
C SER A 32 7.68 11.42 0.08
N ARG A 33 7.71 12.16 -1.03
CA ARG A 33 6.80 11.92 -2.15
C ARG A 33 6.99 10.52 -2.74
N GLY A 34 8.25 10.04 -2.79
CA GLY A 34 8.57 8.70 -3.28
C GLY A 34 7.97 7.60 -2.42
N GLU A 35 8.09 7.74 -1.10
CA GLU A 35 7.44 6.82 -0.16
C GLU A 35 5.91 6.86 -0.30
N TYR A 36 5.34 8.03 -0.59
CA TYR A 36 3.90 8.19 -0.79
C TYR A 36 3.39 7.47 -2.06
N GLU A 37 4.21 7.39 -3.11
CA GLU A 37 3.92 6.57 -4.29
C GLU A 37 4.02 5.07 -3.95
N VAL A 38 5.03 4.65 -3.20
CA VAL A 38 5.17 3.25 -2.74
C VAL A 38 3.95 2.81 -1.94
N ASP A 39 3.45 3.65 -1.04
CA ASP A 39 2.29 3.33 -0.20
C ASP A 39 1.04 3.09 -1.06
N ALA A 40 0.83 3.88 -2.11
CA ALA A 40 -0.25 3.65 -3.06
C ALA A 40 -0.08 2.33 -3.84
N ARG A 41 1.16 1.98 -4.21
CA ARG A 41 1.46 0.73 -4.96
C ARG A 41 1.19 -0.51 -4.11
N LEU A 42 1.54 -0.48 -2.83
CA LEU A 42 1.26 -1.56 -1.89
C LEU A 42 -0.25 -1.77 -1.69
N ILE A 43 -1.01 -0.69 -1.51
CA ILE A 43 -2.48 -0.77 -1.40
C ILE A 43 -3.08 -1.30 -2.71
N ALA A 44 -2.61 -0.83 -3.87
CA ALA A 44 -3.07 -1.32 -5.17
C ALA A 44 -2.81 -2.83 -5.36
N GLU A 45 -1.64 -3.31 -4.93
CA GLU A 45 -1.28 -4.72 -5.01
C GLU A 45 -2.13 -5.57 -4.05
N TYR A 46 -2.43 -5.08 -2.85
CA TYR A 46 -3.38 -5.74 -1.95
C TYR A 46 -4.76 -5.88 -2.60
N TYR A 47 -5.28 -4.81 -3.21
CA TYR A 47 -6.57 -4.85 -3.92
C TYR A 47 -6.55 -5.85 -5.08
N ARG A 48 -5.44 -5.96 -5.81
CA ARG A 48 -5.28 -6.94 -6.89
C ARG A 48 -5.30 -8.37 -6.34
N ARG A 49 -4.53 -8.66 -5.28
CA ARG A 49 -4.47 -9.99 -4.64
C ARG A 49 -5.83 -10.41 -4.09
N VAL A 50 -6.52 -9.51 -3.40
CA VAL A 50 -7.90 -9.73 -2.94
C VAL A 50 -8.84 -9.92 -4.12
N GLY A 51 -8.73 -9.13 -5.19
CA GLY A 51 -9.53 -9.32 -6.39
C GLY A 51 -9.38 -10.71 -7.00
N ALA A 52 -8.15 -11.21 -7.13
CA ALA A 52 -7.89 -12.57 -7.63
C ALA A 52 -8.47 -13.64 -6.69
N TYR A 53 -8.38 -13.44 -5.37
CA TYR A 53 -9.02 -14.30 -4.39
C TYR A 53 -10.55 -14.32 -4.53
N LEU A 54 -11.18 -13.15 -4.70
CA LEU A 54 -12.61 -13.02 -4.91
C LEU A 54 -13.09 -13.75 -6.18
N GLN A 55 -12.34 -13.62 -7.28
CA GLN A 55 -12.58 -14.37 -8.51
C GLN A 55 -12.56 -15.89 -8.26
N PHE A 56 -11.56 -16.37 -7.51
CA PHE A 56 -11.42 -17.78 -7.16
C PHE A 56 -12.60 -18.32 -6.33
N ILE A 57 -13.07 -17.56 -5.34
CA ILE A 57 -14.22 -17.95 -4.52
C ILE A 57 -15.58 -17.54 -5.11
N SER A 58 -15.61 -17.07 -6.36
CA SER A 58 -16.83 -16.61 -7.06
C SER A 58 -17.62 -15.54 -6.30
N LYS A 59 -16.93 -14.58 -5.68
CA LYS A 59 -17.54 -13.38 -5.07
C LYS A 59 -17.21 -12.15 -5.91
N GLU A 60 -18.18 -11.27 -6.11
CA GLU A 60 -17.98 -10.08 -6.94
C GLU A 60 -17.26 -8.95 -6.18
N VAL A 61 -17.55 -8.80 -4.89
CA VAL A 61 -17.08 -7.66 -4.11
C VAL A 61 -16.92 -8.03 -2.64
N THR A 62 -15.97 -7.37 -1.96
CA THR A 62 -15.86 -7.38 -0.51
C THR A 62 -15.50 -6.01 0.03
N SER A 63 -15.63 -5.82 1.34
CA SER A 63 -15.18 -4.61 2.04
C SER A 63 -13.68 -4.70 2.34
N ILE A 64 -12.98 -3.56 2.31
CA ILE A 64 -11.60 -3.43 2.81
C ILE A 64 -11.46 -3.86 4.29
N TYR A 65 -12.55 -3.80 5.05
CA TYR A 65 -12.63 -4.22 6.45
C TYR A 65 -12.95 -5.71 6.64
N ALA A 66 -13.26 -6.44 5.57
CA ALA A 66 -13.57 -7.86 5.67
C ALA A 66 -12.28 -8.69 5.65
N GLY A 67 -12.19 -9.65 6.55
CA GLY A 67 -11.17 -10.70 6.50
C GLY A 67 -11.40 -11.66 5.35
N MET A 68 -10.33 -12.04 4.66
CA MET A 68 -10.40 -13.02 3.58
C MET A 68 -10.77 -14.39 4.15
N ASP A 69 -10.27 -14.70 5.34
CA ASP A 69 -10.62 -15.87 6.13
C ASP A 69 -12.13 -15.93 6.44
N MET A 70 -12.77 -14.79 6.69
CA MET A 70 -14.22 -14.74 6.94
C MET A 70 -15.03 -15.11 5.70
N LEU A 71 -14.50 -14.84 4.50
CA LEU A 71 -15.21 -15.14 3.24
C LEU A 71 -15.27 -16.64 2.95
N ILE A 72 -14.45 -17.46 3.61
CA ILE A 72 -14.46 -18.93 3.54
C ILE A 72 -15.03 -19.57 4.82
N GLY A 73 -15.79 -18.81 5.61
CA GLY A 73 -16.61 -19.33 6.71
C GLY A 73 -15.98 -19.26 8.10
N TYR A 74 -14.79 -18.66 8.26
CA TYR A 74 -14.21 -18.45 9.59
C TYR A 74 -14.92 -17.33 10.34
N LYS A 75 -15.25 -17.59 11.60
CA LYS A 75 -15.89 -16.61 12.49
C LYS A 75 -14.88 -16.10 13.50
N MET A 76 -14.91 -14.80 13.74
CA MET A 76 -14.17 -14.17 14.83
C MET A 76 -14.79 -14.63 16.15
N VAL A 77 -13.96 -15.15 17.06
CA VAL A 77 -14.41 -15.36 18.45
C VAL A 77 -14.49 -14.00 19.16
N ASP A 78 -15.39 -13.87 20.13
CA ASP A 78 -15.71 -12.57 20.73
C ASP A 78 -14.52 -11.89 21.42
N ASN A 79 -13.54 -12.67 21.90
CA ASN A 79 -12.36 -12.19 22.63
C ASN A 79 -11.08 -12.04 21.76
N GLU A 80 -11.15 -12.32 20.45
CA GLU A 80 -9.97 -12.31 19.57
C GLU A 80 -9.27 -10.94 19.53
N TRP A 81 -10.05 -9.87 19.64
CA TRP A 81 -9.53 -8.51 19.71
C TRP A 81 -8.67 -8.28 20.96
N ASP A 82 -9.17 -8.70 22.12
CA ASP A 82 -8.47 -8.56 23.39
C ASP A 82 -7.19 -9.41 23.39
N GLU A 83 -7.24 -10.61 22.81
CA GLU A 83 -6.07 -11.45 22.62
C GLU A 83 -5.01 -10.81 21.73
N LEU A 84 -5.39 -10.13 20.64
CA LEU A 84 -4.44 -9.39 19.82
C LEU A 84 -3.72 -8.33 20.65
N LEU A 85 -4.45 -7.54 21.43
CA LEU A 85 -3.86 -6.46 22.23
C LEU A 85 -2.95 -7.00 23.35
N VAL A 86 -3.25 -8.18 23.90
CA VAL A 86 -2.36 -8.87 24.85
C VAL A 86 -1.10 -9.39 24.15
N LYS A 87 -1.24 -10.01 22.97
CA LYS A 87 -0.12 -10.59 22.20
C LYS A 87 0.76 -9.51 21.58
N CYS A 88 0.18 -8.40 21.13
CA CYS A 88 0.80 -7.30 20.39
C CYS A 88 0.47 -5.96 21.07
N PRO A 89 1.08 -5.67 22.24
CA PRO A 89 0.74 -4.48 23.03
C PRO A 89 1.10 -3.16 22.32
N ASN A 90 2.00 -3.19 21.33
CA ASN A 90 2.30 -2.04 20.47
C ASN A 90 1.06 -1.48 19.75
N PHE A 91 0.03 -2.30 19.53
CA PHE A 91 -1.21 -1.87 18.88
C PHE A 91 -2.18 -1.12 19.79
N VAL A 92 -1.97 -1.11 21.11
CA VAL A 92 -2.86 -0.42 22.06
C VAL A 92 -2.98 1.06 21.72
N GLU A 93 -1.86 1.71 21.39
CA GLU A 93 -1.77 3.16 21.11
C GLU A 93 -2.10 3.53 19.65
N ILE A 94 -2.26 2.54 18.76
CA ILE A 94 -2.52 2.78 17.34
C ILE A 94 -4.00 3.07 17.11
N ASP A 95 -4.34 4.29 16.71
CA ASP A 95 -5.72 4.70 16.38
C ASP A 95 -6.11 4.46 14.91
N CYS A 96 -5.58 3.38 14.32
CA CYS A 96 -5.91 2.95 12.96
C CYS A 96 -6.66 1.61 13.01
N MET A 97 -7.99 1.68 12.98
CA MET A 97 -8.84 0.48 13.02
C MET A 97 -8.56 -0.48 11.86
N LEU A 98 -8.29 0.04 10.67
CA LEU A 98 -8.00 -0.82 9.52
C LEU A 98 -6.71 -1.64 9.73
N MET A 99 -5.66 -1.00 10.24
CA MET A 99 -4.40 -1.66 10.53
C MET A 99 -4.58 -2.80 11.54
N LYS A 100 -5.38 -2.55 12.59
CA LYS A 100 -5.75 -3.57 13.59
C LYS A 100 -6.50 -4.75 12.95
N LEU A 101 -7.54 -4.46 12.16
CA LEU A 101 -8.34 -5.51 11.50
C LEU A 101 -7.51 -6.33 10.52
N ILE A 102 -6.72 -5.69 9.66
CA ILE A 102 -5.84 -6.40 8.72
C ILE A 102 -4.82 -7.27 9.46
N SER A 103 -4.28 -6.79 10.58
CA SER A 103 -3.32 -7.56 11.38
C SER A 103 -3.96 -8.80 11.98
N ILE A 104 -5.20 -8.71 12.49
CA ILE A 104 -5.96 -9.88 12.98
C ILE A 104 -6.19 -10.88 11.86
N HIS A 105 -6.67 -10.41 10.71
CA HIS A 105 -6.96 -11.29 9.59
C HIS A 105 -5.70 -11.92 9.00
N TYR A 106 -4.57 -11.21 8.99
CA TYR A 106 -3.27 -11.76 8.62
C TYR A 106 -2.86 -12.91 9.56
N LEU A 107 -2.93 -12.73 10.87
CA LEU A 107 -2.62 -13.79 11.84
C LEU A 107 -3.52 -15.02 11.64
N ARG A 108 -4.82 -14.81 11.42
CA ARG A 108 -5.77 -15.89 11.12
C ARG A 108 -5.43 -16.59 9.82
N TRP A 109 -5.10 -15.85 8.78
CA TRP A 109 -4.68 -16.42 7.50
C TRP A 109 -3.45 -17.31 7.66
N CYS A 110 -2.46 -16.88 8.45
CA CYS A 110 -1.30 -17.69 8.79
C CYS A 110 -1.67 -18.97 9.55
N THR A 111 -2.63 -18.91 10.48
CA THR A 111 -3.17 -20.13 11.12
C THR A 111 -3.84 -21.07 10.11
N LEU A 112 -4.50 -20.55 9.08
CA LEU A 112 -5.04 -21.38 8.00
C LEU A 112 -3.94 -22.07 7.19
N LEU A 113 -2.84 -21.36 6.92
CA LEU A 113 -1.66 -21.90 6.23
C LEU A 113 -1.02 -23.02 7.05
N ASP A 114 -0.83 -22.82 8.35
CA ASP A 114 -0.31 -23.84 9.27
C ASP A 114 -1.19 -25.10 9.29
N ASN A 115 -2.51 -24.93 9.18
CA ASN A 115 -3.48 -26.02 9.09
C ASN A 115 -3.65 -26.59 7.68
N SER A 116 -2.79 -26.22 6.73
CA SER A 116 -2.83 -26.69 5.32
C SER A 116 -4.20 -26.48 4.65
N ASN A 117 -4.87 -25.36 4.94
CA ASN A 117 -6.14 -25.04 4.31
C ASN A 117 -5.95 -24.85 2.79
N ASN A 118 -6.67 -25.65 1.99
CA ASN A 118 -6.51 -25.68 0.54
C ASN A 118 -6.70 -24.33 -0.15
N ILE A 119 -7.60 -23.47 0.35
CA ILE A 119 -7.83 -22.15 -0.23
C ILE A 119 -6.70 -21.20 0.17
N ALA A 120 -6.32 -21.19 1.45
CA ALA A 120 -5.25 -20.32 1.93
C ALA A 120 -3.92 -20.59 1.22
N LEU A 121 -3.61 -21.86 0.95
CA LEU A 121 -2.41 -22.28 0.21
C LEU A 121 -2.34 -21.75 -1.23
N GLN A 122 -3.47 -21.37 -1.85
CA GLN A 122 -3.47 -20.72 -3.17
C GLN A 122 -3.13 -19.23 -3.11
N PHE A 123 -3.21 -18.62 -1.92
CA PHE A 123 -3.01 -17.18 -1.71
C PHE A 123 -2.16 -16.93 -0.45
N LEU A 124 -0.98 -17.54 -0.43
CA LEU A 124 -0.01 -17.51 0.68
C LEU A 124 0.29 -16.09 1.18
N ASP A 125 0.35 -15.14 0.25
CA ASP A 125 0.87 -13.78 0.45
C ASP A 125 -0.22 -12.70 0.26
N ILE A 126 -1.50 -13.05 0.42
CA ILE A 126 -2.62 -12.14 0.16
C ILE A 126 -2.54 -10.84 0.98
N TYR A 127 -2.04 -10.92 2.22
CA TYR A 127 -1.88 -9.79 3.13
C TYR A 127 -0.52 -9.09 3.04
N GLU A 128 0.45 -9.70 2.37
CA GLU A 128 1.84 -9.23 2.33
C GLU A 128 1.99 -7.75 1.98
N PRO A 129 1.28 -7.19 0.97
CA PRO A 129 1.46 -5.77 0.63
C PRO A 129 1.05 -4.83 1.77
N MET A 130 0.03 -5.19 2.56
CA MET A 130 -0.41 -4.38 3.69
C MET A 130 0.51 -4.54 4.90
N ILE A 131 1.08 -5.73 5.11
CA ILE A 131 2.06 -5.92 6.18
C ILE A 131 3.34 -5.13 5.88
N ILE A 132 3.85 -5.16 4.64
CA ILE A 132 4.99 -4.34 4.20
C ILE A 132 4.67 -2.85 4.37
N LEU A 133 3.45 -2.41 3.99
CA LEU A 133 3.01 -1.03 4.20
C LEU A 133 3.17 -0.62 5.68
N PHE A 134 2.70 -1.48 6.58
CA PHE A 134 2.74 -1.21 8.02
C PHE A 134 4.15 -1.26 8.61
N GLU A 135 4.99 -2.18 8.17
CA GLU A 135 6.39 -2.28 8.60
C GLU A 135 7.22 -1.05 8.21
N ARG A 136 6.83 -0.36 7.12
CA ARG A 136 7.51 0.82 6.58
C ARG A 136 6.98 2.16 7.09
N GLY A 137 6.04 2.15 8.04
CA GLY A 137 5.41 3.38 8.56
C GLY A 137 4.37 4.01 7.63
N GLY A 138 4.01 3.32 6.54
CA GLY A 138 2.94 3.74 5.65
C GLY A 138 1.61 3.59 6.38
N GLY A 139 0.83 4.68 6.52
CA GLY A 139 -0.16 4.61 7.60
C GLY A 139 -1.16 5.72 7.77
N ARG A 140 -1.06 6.87 7.09
CA ARG A 140 -2.19 7.80 7.07
C ARG A 140 -3.24 7.28 6.11
N ILE A 141 -3.86 6.18 6.54
CA ILE A 141 -4.96 5.54 5.88
C ILE A 141 -6.20 6.14 6.51
N SER A 142 -6.78 7.13 5.82
CA SER A 142 -8.08 7.66 6.21
C SER A 142 -9.16 7.04 5.35
N THR A 143 -10.36 6.93 5.91
CA THR A 143 -11.53 6.70 5.08
C THR A 143 -12.34 7.97 5.00
N HIS A 144 -12.57 8.42 3.77
CA HIS A 144 -13.29 9.65 3.48
C HIS A 144 -14.18 9.42 2.25
N HIS A 145 -15.45 9.82 2.32
CA HIS A 145 -16.42 9.70 1.20
C HIS A 145 -16.40 8.37 0.42
N HIS A 146 -16.45 7.23 1.12
CA HIS A 146 -16.42 5.89 0.50
C HIS A 146 -15.07 5.43 -0.07
N GLU A 147 -14.03 6.22 0.12
CA GLU A 147 -12.68 5.89 -0.32
C GLU A 147 -11.76 5.64 0.87
N LEU A 148 -10.84 4.71 0.67
CA LEU A 148 -9.60 4.53 1.39
C LEU A 148 -8.56 5.45 0.74
N VAL A 149 -8.10 6.45 1.46
CA VAL A 149 -7.03 7.34 1.01
C VAL A 149 -5.75 6.89 1.68
N GLY A 150 -4.76 6.52 0.88
CA GLY A 150 -3.43 6.12 1.33
C GLY A 150 -2.45 6.21 0.18
N GLY A 151 -1.28 6.78 0.41
CA GLY A 151 -0.44 7.14 -0.72
C GLY A 151 -1.00 8.34 -1.52
N PHE A 152 -0.52 8.49 -2.76
CA PHE A 152 -1.21 9.27 -3.80
C PHE A 152 -2.51 8.64 -4.32
N GLY A 153 -2.92 7.50 -3.76
CA GLY A 153 -4.07 6.74 -4.22
C GLY A 153 -5.35 7.03 -3.43
N ALA A 154 -6.46 7.10 -4.17
CA ALA A 154 -7.80 6.93 -3.64
C ALA A 154 -8.34 5.57 -4.11
N PHE A 155 -8.69 4.71 -3.17
CA PHE A 155 -9.18 3.36 -3.42
C PHE A 155 -10.60 3.23 -2.90
N SER A 156 -11.47 2.51 -3.59
CA SER A 156 -12.83 2.27 -3.09
C SER A 156 -12.79 1.45 -1.80
N ARG A 157 -13.61 1.75 -0.78
CA ARG A 157 -13.78 0.86 0.38
C ARG A 157 -14.30 -0.53 0.02
N SER A 158 -14.83 -0.69 -1.19
CA SER A 158 -15.21 -1.96 -1.78
C SER A 158 -14.15 -2.44 -2.78
N ILE A 159 -13.66 -3.66 -2.58
CA ILE A 159 -12.71 -4.32 -3.46
C ILE A 159 -13.50 -5.21 -4.41
N ASP A 160 -13.46 -4.87 -5.70
CA ASP A 160 -14.11 -5.61 -6.79
C ASP A 160 -13.20 -6.74 -7.30
N ALA A 161 -13.78 -7.90 -7.61
CA ALA A 161 -13.09 -9.06 -8.18
C ALA A 161 -12.28 -8.72 -9.45
N LYS A 162 -12.74 -7.79 -10.29
CA LYS A 162 -12.03 -7.29 -11.49
C LYS A 162 -10.68 -6.64 -11.19
N ARG A 163 -10.38 -6.34 -9.91
CA ARG A 163 -9.03 -5.94 -9.50
C ARG A 163 -8.02 -7.06 -9.73
N GLY A 164 -8.45 -8.33 -9.70
CA GLY A 164 -7.61 -9.49 -9.99
C GLY A 164 -7.01 -9.47 -11.40
N ASP A 165 -7.68 -8.83 -12.35
CA ASP A 165 -7.26 -8.73 -13.76
C ASP A 165 -6.13 -7.69 -13.97
N LYS A 166 -5.78 -6.91 -12.95
CA LYS A 166 -4.67 -5.96 -13.03
C LYS A 166 -3.34 -6.70 -13.04
N LYS A 167 -2.35 -6.12 -13.71
CA LYS A 167 -0.98 -6.65 -13.71
C LYS A 167 -0.41 -6.65 -12.29
N PRO A 168 0.30 -7.72 -11.88
CA PRO A 168 1.02 -7.73 -10.61
C PRO A 168 2.00 -6.57 -10.49
N ILE A 169 2.07 -6.00 -9.29
CA ILE A 169 3.07 -5.01 -8.92
C ILE A 169 4.18 -5.73 -8.17
N ASP A 170 5.42 -5.53 -8.60
CA ASP A 170 6.59 -6.01 -7.85
C ASP A 170 6.74 -5.19 -6.56
N ILE A 171 6.63 -5.87 -5.42
CA ILE A 171 6.72 -5.29 -4.07
C ILE A 171 8.02 -5.66 -3.37
N SER A 172 9.01 -6.20 -4.09
CA SER A 172 10.34 -6.45 -3.55
C SER A 172 10.99 -5.14 -3.10
N ASP A 173 11.86 -5.20 -2.08
CA ASP A 173 12.54 -4.01 -1.55
C ASP A 173 13.27 -3.21 -2.64
N ASN A 174 13.88 -3.91 -3.60
CA ASN A 174 14.56 -3.26 -4.72
C ASN A 174 13.57 -2.49 -5.61
N ALA A 175 12.43 -3.10 -5.96
CA ALA A 175 11.40 -2.43 -6.77
C ALA A 175 10.82 -1.21 -6.04
N LEU A 176 10.51 -1.35 -4.75
CA LEU A 176 10.01 -0.24 -3.93
C LEU A 176 11.04 0.88 -3.81
N LYS A 177 12.32 0.56 -3.62
CA LYS A 177 13.40 1.55 -3.58
C LYS A 177 13.53 2.30 -4.91
N THR A 178 13.47 1.58 -6.04
CA THR A 178 13.53 2.20 -7.37
C THR A 178 12.36 3.17 -7.57
N ILE A 179 11.15 2.85 -7.11
CA ILE A 179 10.00 3.78 -7.16
C ILE A 179 10.30 5.08 -6.40
N ILE A 180 10.90 4.99 -5.21
CA ILE A 180 11.27 6.17 -4.41
C ILE A 180 12.29 7.02 -5.18
N GLU A 181 13.38 6.40 -5.64
CA GLU A 181 14.47 7.08 -6.36
C GLU A 181 13.98 7.78 -7.64
N GLU A 182 13.02 7.19 -8.35
CA GLU A 182 12.42 7.79 -9.55
C GLU A 182 11.65 9.07 -9.24
N ILE A 183 10.87 9.06 -8.15
CA ILE A 183 10.11 10.22 -7.74
C ILE A 183 11.05 11.33 -7.26
N GLU A 184 12.04 10.99 -6.44
CA GLU A 184 13.03 11.95 -5.95
C GLU A 184 13.84 12.58 -7.09
N LEU A 185 14.24 11.78 -8.09
CA LEU A 185 14.90 12.29 -9.30
C LEU A 185 13.99 13.27 -10.04
N ALA A 186 12.71 12.94 -10.21
CA ALA A 186 11.75 13.79 -10.91
C ALA A 186 11.48 15.09 -10.15
N GLU A 187 11.41 15.05 -8.81
CA GLU A 187 11.27 16.24 -7.97
C GLU A 187 12.51 17.14 -8.07
N ALA A 188 13.71 16.56 -7.96
CA ALA A 188 14.96 17.30 -8.12
C ALA A 188 15.05 17.94 -9.52
N TYR A 189 14.65 17.20 -10.56
CA TYR A 189 14.62 17.72 -11.92
C TYR A 189 13.66 18.90 -12.05
N LEU A 190 12.48 18.82 -11.45
CA LEU A 190 11.51 19.92 -11.46
C LEU A 190 12.03 21.17 -10.76
N VAL A 191 12.72 21.00 -9.62
CA VAL A 191 13.32 22.12 -8.86
C VAL A 191 14.40 22.81 -9.68
N GLU A 192 15.28 22.05 -10.33
CA GLU A 192 16.31 22.59 -11.23
C GLU A 192 15.67 23.32 -12.43
N HIS A 193 14.66 22.72 -13.05
CA HIS A 193 13.95 23.31 -14.19
C HIS A 193 13.26 24.63 -13.82
N LYS A 194 12.59 24.70 -12.66
CA LYS A 194 11.97 25.94 -12.14
C LYS A 194 12.99 27.05 -11.87
N LYS A 195 14.26 26.72 -11.66
CA LYS A 195 15.39 27.67 -11.51
C LYS A 195 16.03 28.08 -12.84
N GLY A 196 15.50 27.61 -13.97
CA GLY A 196 16.02 27.89 -15.31
C GLY A 196 17.16 26.96 -15.76
N ASN A 197 17.46 25.90 -15.00
CA ASN A 197 18.43 24.89 -15.45
C ASN A 197 17.75 23.94 -16.45
N LEU A 198 18.28 23.90 -17.67
CA LEU A 198 17.76 23.07 -18.76
C LEU A 198 18.56 21.78 -18.98
N THR A 199 19.42 21.40 -18.01
CA THR A 199 20.16 20.14 -18.05
C THR A 199 19.19 18.97 -18.14
N GLU A 200 19.37 18.11 -19.14
CA GLU A 200 18.54 16.93 -19.33
C GLU A 200 18.76 15.91 -18.21
N LYS A 201 17.67 15.29 -17.76
CA LYS A 201 17.72 14.15 -16.84
C LYS A 201 17.16 12.92 -17.54
N TYR A 202 17.59 11.75 -17.08
CA TYR A 202 17.32 10.48 -17.73
C TYR A 202 16.56 9.55 -16.77
N CYS A 203 15.63 8.79 -17.32
CA CYS A 203 14.80 7.86 -16.57
C CYS A 203 15.65 6.71 -16.03
N ILE A 204 15.54 6.44 -14.73
CA ILE A 204 16.28 5.36 -14.05
C ILE A 204 15.95 3.98 -14.65
N ARG A 205 14.71 3.78 -15.13
CA ARG A 205 14.26 2.49 -15.69
C ARG A 205 14.90 2.11 -17.02
N CYS A 206 15.08 3.09 -17.91
CA CYS A 206 15.40 2.81 -19.31
C CYS A 206 16.51 3.70 -19.90
N GLY A 207 17.04 4.65 -19.13
CA GLY A 207 18.07 5.57 -19.58
C GLY A 207 17.61 6.63 -20.59
N ASN A 208 16.35 6.62 -21.04
CA ASN A 208 15.83 7.63 -21.97
C ASN A 208 15.46 8.93 -21.25
N ARG A 209 15.41 10.03 -22.02
CA ARG A 209 15.21 11.37 -21.47
C ARG A 209 13.87 11.51 -20.74
N LEU A 210 13.89 12.25 -19.64
CA LEU A 210 12.70 12.76 -18.96
C LEU A 210 12.30 14.10 -19.56
N ILE A 211 11.01 14.25 -19.87
CA ILE A 211 10.43 15.47 -20.41
C ILE A 211 9.52 16.09 -19.37
N ILE A 212 9.67 17.39 -19.14
CA ILE A 212 8.75 18.19 -18.33
C ILE A 212 7.75 18.87 -19.26
N HIS A 213 6.47 18.61 -19.03
CA HIS A 213 5.37 19.39 -19.57
C HIS A 213 4.79 20.24 -18.45
N TYR A 214 4.52 21.51 -18.68
CA TYR A 214 3.73 22.32 -17.76
C TYR A 214 2.36 22.58 -18.36
N ASN A 215 1.38 22.75 -17.50
CA ASN A 215 0.03 23.02 -17.92
C ASN A 215 -0.55 24.05 -16.94
N ASN A 216 -1.21 25.07 -17.49
CA ASN A 216 -1.66 26.23 -16.71
C ASN A 216 -3.15 26.36 -16.94
N LYS A 217 -3.93 25.63 -16.13
CA LYS A 217 -5.39 25.65 -16.20
C LYS A 217 -5.93 26.12 -14.84
N PHE A 218 -6.90 27.02 -14.88
CA PHE A 218 -7.61 27.52 -13.70
C PHE A 218 -6.72 28.21 -12.65
N GLY A 219 -5.62 28.85 -13.07
CA GLY A 219 -4.73 29.59 -12.16
C GLY A 219 -3.83 28.71 -11.27
N GLN A 220 -3.85 27.40 -11.45
CA GLN A 220 -2.91 26.47 -10.83
C GLN A 220 -1.96 25.91 -11.89
N GLN A 221 -0.66 26.00 -11.62
CA GLN A 221 0.37 25.44 -12.46
C GLN A 221 0.72 24.04 -11.97
N TRP A 222 0.52 23.04 -12.83
CA TRP A 222 0.98 21.67 -12.60
C TRP A 222 2.02 21.28 -13.67
N TYR A 223 2.91 20.38 -13.27
CA TYR A 223 3.99 19.85 -14.09
C TYR A 223 3.79 18.35 -14.24
N LYS A 224 3.92 17.85 -15.45
CA LYS A 224 3.87 16.44 -15.78
C LYS A 224 5.25 16.03 -16.26
N ILE A 225 5.87 15.08 -15.57
CA ILE A 225 7.19 14.57 -15.92
C ILE A 225 7.00 13.16 -16.47
N LYS A 226 7.41 12.97 -17.73
CA LYS A 226 7.26 11.70 -18.43
C LYS A 226 8.58 11.25 -19.03
N CYS A 227 8.80 9.96 -19.10
CA CYS A 227 9.84 9.37 -19.93
C CYS A 227 9.42 9.43 -21.40
N GLU A 228 10.38 9.60 -22.32
CA GLU A 228 10.15 9.48 -23.76
C GLU A 228 9.69 8.10 -24.19
N THR A 229 10.11 7.06 -23.47
CA THR A 229 9.62 5.71 -23.69
C THR A 229 8.15 5.61 -23.29
N LYS A 230 7.33 5.17 -24.24
CA LYS A 230 5.90 4.92 -24.02
C LYS A 230 5.71 3.91 -22.89
N ASP A 231 4.69 4.15 -22.06
CA ASP A 231 4.28 3.27 -20.95
C ASP A 231 5.38 3.05 -19.88
N CYS A 232 6.32 4.00 -19.74
CA CYS A 232 7.39 3.97 -18.73
C CYS A 232 7.06 4.83 -17.50
N PHE A 233 7.88 5.84 -17.18
CA PHE A 233 7.62 6.78 -16.08
C PHE A 233 6.69 7.90 -16.56
N ASP A 234 5.58 8.13 -15.87
CA ASP A 234 4.65 9.20 -16.21
C ASP A 234 3.87 9.69 -14.98
N ASN A 235 4.31 10.79 -14.37
CA ASN A 235 3.73 11.31 -13.13
C ASN A 235 3.47 12.82 -13.14
N ASN A 236 2.44 13.22 -12.40
CA ASN A 236 2.10 14.63 -12.18
C ASN A 236 2.74 15.14 -10.88
N PHE A 237 3.09 16.43 -10.89
CA PHE A 237 3.74 17.18 -9.83
C PHE A 237 3.08 18.56 -9.75
N SER A 238 2.78 19.04 -8.54
CA SER A 238 2.20 20.37 -8.28
C SER A 238 3.19 21.17 -7.43
#